data_AF-A0A832RN13-F1
#
_entry.id   AF-A0A832RN13-F1
#
_cell.length_a   1.000
_cell.length_b   1.000
_cell.length_c   1.000
_cell.angle_alpha   90.00
_cell.angle_beta   90.00
_cell.angle_gamma   90.00
#
_symmetry.space_group_name_H-M   'P 1'
#
loop_
_entity.id
_entity.type
_entity.pdbx_description
1 polymer ?
#
loop_
_entity_poly.entity_id
_entity_poly.type
_entity_poly.pdbx_seq_one_letter_code
_entity_poly.pdbx_strand_id
1 'polypeptide(L)' 'MFVMQVGDAAPDFELEANDGTKVRLSSFKGQKNVVLCFYPKNHLFMCPSKKVFEAAQSIISSYGDI' A
#
# COMPACT_ATOMS: atom_id res chain seq x y z
N MET A 1 20.23 11.35 -1.92
CA MET A 1 19.27 10.22 -1.90
C MET A 1 18.57 10.27 -0.56
N PHE A 2 17.25 10.52 -0.53
CA PHE A 2 16.52 10.67 0.72
C PHE A 2 16.01 9.29 1.15
N VAL A 3 16.38 8.86 2.36
CA VAL A 3 15.89 7.62 2.97
C VAL A 3 14.85 8.04 3.99
N MET A 4 13.63 7.53 3.86
CA MET A 4 12.51 7.86 4.74
C MET A 4 12.75 7.25 6.14
N GLN A 5 12.56 8.04 7.19
CA GLN A 5 12.71 7.62 8.58
C GLN A 5 11.35 7.54 9.29
N VAL A 6 11.33 6.88 10.45
CA VAL A 6 10.12 6.83 11.29
C VAL A 6 9.77 8.25 11.77
N GLY A 7 8.51 8.64 11.59
CA GLY A 7 8.02 9.98 11.92
C GLY A 7 8.06 10.98 10.77
N ASP A 8 8.74 10.66 9.66
CA ASP A 8 8.70 11.50 8.46
C ASP A 8 7.29 11.54 7.88
N ALA A 9 6.90 12.72 7.39
CA ALA A 9 5.68 12.85 6.61
C ALA A 9 5.82 12.06 5.30
N ALA A 10 4.86 11.16 5.05
CA ALA A 10 4.82 10.43 3.79
C ALA A 10 4.67 11.41 2.61
N PRO A 11 5.42 11.22 1.50
CA PRO A 11 5.31 12.07 0.33
C PRO A 11 3.91 11.93 -0.30
N ASP A 12 3.28 13.05 -0.62
CA ASP A 12 1.98 13.04 -1.28
C ASP A 12 2.16 12.69 -2.76
N PHE A 13 1.83 11.45 -3.12
CA PHE A 13 1.86 10.97 -4.50
C PHE A 13 0.44 10.70 -5.02
N GLU A 14 0.32 10.75 -6.34
CA GLU A 14 -0.87 10.32 -7.09
C GLU A 14 -0.45 9.20 -8.05
N LEU A 15 -1.17 8.08 -8.03
CA LEU A 15 -0.93 6.93 -8.89
C LEU A 15 -2.22 6.50 -9.56
N GLU A 16 -2.09 5.91 -10.74
CA GLU A 16 -3.20 5.25 -11.43
C GLU A 16 -3.37 3.83 -10.86
N ALA A 17 -4.61 3.50 -10.48
CA ALA A 17 -4.99 2.16 -10.03
C ALA A 17 -5.25 1.22 -11.22
N ASN A 18 -5.44 -0.05 -10.92
CA ASN A 18 -5.70 -1.09 -11.93
C ASN A 18 -7.03 -0.90 -12.70
N ASP A 19 -7.95 -0.11 -12.17
CA ASP A 19 -9.22 0.27 -12.81
C ASP A 19 -9.17 1.63 -13.53
N GLY A 20 -7.98 2.25 -13.62
CA GLY A 20 -7.77 3.57 -14.23
C GLY A 20 -8.14 4.75 -13.34
N THR A 21 -8.62 4.51 -12.10
CA THR A 21 -8.88 5.60 -11.15
C THR A 21 -7.58 6.19 -10.63
N LYS A 22 -7.59 7.51 -10.37
CA LYS A 22 -6.46 8.19 -9.73
C LYS A 22 -6.59 8.13 -8.22
N VAL A 23 -5.57 7.58 -7.56
CA VAL A 23 -5.50 7.48 -6.10
C VAL A 23 -4.43 8.43 -5.60
N ARG A 24 -4.82 9.39 -4.75
CA ARG A 24 -3.91 10.34 -4.12
C ARG A 24 -3.75 10.04 -2.64
N LEU A 25 -2.52 9.96 -2.14
CA LEU A 25 -2.25 9.54 -0.75
C LEU A 25 -2.92 10.49 0.26
N SER A 26 -2.82 11.80 0.05
CA SER A 26 -3.44 12.81 0.92
C SER A 26 -4.97 12.69 1.03
N SER A 27 -5.65 12.04 0.09
CA SER A 27 -7.10 11.84 0.17
C SER A 27 -7.51 11.00 1.40
N PHE A 28 -6.62 10.16 1.94
CA PHE A 28 -6.91 9.33 3.11
C PHE A 28 -6.51 9.99 4.44
N LYS A 29 -5.84 11.15 4.40
CA LYS A 29 -5.31 11.81 5.59
C LYS A 29 -6.45 12.19 6.54
N GLY A 30 -6.32 11.77 7.81
CA GLY A 30 -7.33 12.03 8.85
C GLY A 30 -8.58 11.16 8.76
N GLN A 31 -8.69 10.27 7.77
CA GLN A 31 -9.83 9.35 7.64
C GLN A 31 -9.52 7.94 8.17
N LYS A 32 -8.31 7.44 7.89
CA LYS A 32 -7.83 6.11 8.30
C LYS A 32 -6.32 6.00 8.17
N ASN A 33 -5.75 5.01 8.85
CA ASN A 33 -4.37 4.61 8.64
C ASN A 33 -4.20 3.97 7.26
N VAL A 34 -3.03 4.18 6.65
CA VAL A 34 -2.70 3.70 5.30
C VAL A 34 -1.43 2.88 5.37
N VAL A 35 -1.48 1.67 4.82
CA VAL A 35 -0.33 0.76 4.69
C VAL A 35 0.00 0.59 3.22
N LEU A 36 1.25 0.89 2.84
CA LEU A 36 1.73 0.71 1.47
C LEU A 36 2.55 -0.57 1.38
N CYS A 37 2.11 -1.52 0.54
CA CYS A 37 2.74 -2.83 0.40
C CYS A 37 3.35 -2.94 -1.00
N PHE A 38 4.69 -2.94 -1.07
CA PHE A 38 5.40 -3.15 -2.32
C PHE A 38 5.73 -4.63 -2.48
N TYR A 39 5.41 -5.21 -3.63
CA TYR A 39 5.76 -6.59 -3.96
C TYR A 39 6.33 -6.67 -5.38
N PRO A 40 7.30 -7.57 -5.64
CA PRO A 40 7.82 -7.77 -6.99
C PRO A 40 6.70 -8.23 -7.91
N LYS A 41 6.57 -7.61 -9.08
CA LYS A 41 5.65 -8.06 -10.12
C LYS A 41 6.10 -9.42 -10.64
N ASN A 42 5.50 -10.49 -10.12
CA ASN A 42 5.76 -11.84 -10.60
C ASN A 42 4.92 -12.08 -11.86
N HIS A 43 5.58 -12.28 -13.01
CA HIS A 43 4.94 -12.65 -14.29
C HIS A 43 4.47 -14.11 -14.32
N LEU A 44 4.41 -14.79 -13.17
CA LEU A 44 3.81 -16.12 -13.11
C LEU A 44 2.34 -15.98 -13.53
N PHE A 45 1.91 -16.84 -14.45
CA PHE A 45 0.63 -16.87 -15.17
C PHE A 45 -0.65 -16.86 -14.30
N MET A 46 -0.52 -16.65 -12.99
CA MET A 46 -1.60 -16.41 -12.06
C MET A 46 -1.66 -14.91 -11.77
N CYS A 47 -2.76 -14.26 -12.20
CA CYS A 47 -3.18 -12.89 -11.82
C CYS A 47 -2.64 -12.52 -10.43
N PRO A 48 -2.06 -11.31 -10.19
CA PRO A 48 -1.29 -10.99 -8.97
C PRO A 48 -1.98 -11.58 -7.74
N SER A 49 -1.37 -12.66 -7.26
CA SER A 49 -2.06 -13.78 -6.64
C SER A 49 -2.87 -13.35 -5.44
N LYS A 50 -4.10 -13.86 -5.29
CA LYS A 50 -4.92 -13.84 -4.08
C LYS A 50 -4.10 -13.96 -2.78
N LYS A 51 -3.02 -14.75 -2.81
CA LYS A 51 -2.04 -14.92 -1.74
C LYS A 51 -1.36 -13.63 -1.27
N VAL A 52 -1.07 -12.68 -2.15
CA VAL A 52 -0.50 -11.37 -1.80
C VAL A 52 -1.52 -10.56 -1.00
N PHE A 53 -2.78 -10.56 -1.43
CA PHE A 53 -3.86 -9.90 -0.70
C PHE A 53 -4.10 -10.54 0.67
N GLU A 54 -4.18 -11.87 0.74
CA GLU A 54 -4.33 -12.61 2.01
C GLU A 54 -3.15 -12.35 2.96
N ALA A 55 -1.92 -12.32 2.45
CA ALA A 55 -0.74 -11.99 3.24
C ALA A 55 -0.81 -10.56 3.79
N ALA A 56 -1.20 -9.58 2.96
CA ALA A 56 -1.36 -8.20 3.41
C ALA A 56 -2.43 -8.08 4.50
N GLN A 57 -3.58 -8.74 4.34
CA GLN A 57 -4.64 -8.77 5.35
C GLN A 57 -4.17 -9.40 6.67
N SER A 58 -3.47 -10.52 6.61
CA SER A 58 -2.93 -11.20 7.80
C SER A 58 -1.90 -10.36 8.54
N ILE A 59 -1.07 -9.60 7.81
CA ILE A 59 -0.09 -8.69 8.41
C ILE A 59 -0.82 -7.56 9.12
N ILE A 60 -1.76 -6.89 8.44
CA ILE A 60 -2.53 -5.78 9.03
C ILE A 60 -3.28 -6.24 10.29
N SER A 61 -3.91 -7.43 10.28
CA SER A 61 -4.63 -7.94 11.46
C SER A 61 -3.73 -8.29 12.64
N SER A 62 -2.42 -8.49 12.40
CA SER A 62 -1.46 -8.78 13.47
C SER A 62 -1.03 -7.55 14.25
N TYR A 63 -1.29 -6.35 13.72
CA TYR A 63 -1.02 -5.08 14.38
C TYR A 63 -2.35 -4.44 14.79
N GLY A 64 -2.79 -4.70 16.02
CA GLY A 64 -4.06 -4.14 16.54
C GLY A 64 -4.00 -2.64 16.87
N ASP A 65 -2.82 -2.04 16.83
CA ASP A 65 -2.57 -0.64 17.18
C ASP A 65 -2.55 0.30 15.95
N ILE A 66 -2.74 -0.23 14.73
CA ILE A 66 -2.98 0.55 13.49
C ILE A 66 -4.44 0.42 13.04
#